data_AF-A0A3M2AM34-F1
#
_entry.id   AF-A0A3M2AM34-F1
#
_cell.length_a   1.000
_cell.length_b   1.000
_cell.length_c   1.000
_cell.angle_alpha   90.00
_cell.angle_beta   90.00
_cell.angle_gamma   90.00
#
_symmetry.space_group_name_H-M   'P 1'
#
loop_
_entity.id
_entity.type
_entity.pdbx_description
1 polymer ?
#
loop_
_entity_poly.entity_id
_entity_poly.type
_entity_poly.pdbx_seq_one_letter_code
_entity_poly.pdbx_strand_id
1 'polypeptide(L)'
;MSKYQQREFEEVEMEMTPMIDVTFLLLIFFIVTLKFKTLEGRLDASLPKDRGTSSSQASEVEKVDIVIKVSNPGQLVPDPATASPAYPEGRLKHYVGRKLRYEVGSSTFTNLEDLSRYLEPFARTQQMREETPVSIDPRKGTVYGDVVKVLDVVISKGFTQIAFGGSFEED
;
A
#
# COMPACT_ATOMS: atom_id res chain seq x y z
N MET A 1 79.96 -22.56 -6.66
CA MET A 1 79.12 -22.94 -5.51
C MET A 1 78.21 -21.77 -5.19
N SER A 2 76.93 -21.83 -5.55
CA SER A 2 75.92 -20.85 -5.10
C SER A 2 74.88 -21.63 -4.30
N LYS A 3 74.81 -21.36 -2.99
CA LYS A 3 73.80 -21.95 -2.10
C LYS A 3 72.53 -21.13 -2.24
N TYR A 4 71.53 -21.69 -2.91
CA TYR A 4 70.18 -21.11 -2.91
C TYR A 4 69.57 -21.32 -1.53
N GLN A 5 69.39 -20.24 -0.80
CA GLN A 5 68.72 -20.23 0.49
C GLN A 5 67.21 -20.17 0.24
N GLN A 6 66.53 -21.30 0.44
CA GLN A 6 65.08 -21.38 0.41
C GLN A 6 64.52 -20.54 1.57
N ARG A 7 63.63 -19.59 1.26
CA ARG A 7 62.85 -18.86 2.26
C ARG A 7 61.69 -19.77 2.67
N GLU A 8 61.66 -20.17 3.94
CA GLU A 8 60.51 -20.83 4.53
C GLU A 8 59.34 -19.84 4.55
N PHE A 9 58.20 -20.26 4.02
CA PHE A 9 56.94 -19.52 4.15
C PHE A 9 56.41 -19.79 5.55
N GLU A 10 56.38 -18.77 6.39
CA GLU A 10 55.74 -18.81 7.69
C GLU A 10 54.22 -18.83 7.46
N GLU A 11 53.55 -19.92 7.85
CA GLU A 11 52.09 -20.03 7.77
C GLU A 11 51.46 -19.03 8.74
N VAL A 12 50.88 -17.97 8.19
CA VAL A 12 50.12 -16.98 8.98
C VAL A 12 48.79 -17.59 9.36
N GLU A 13 48.67 -18.09 10.58
CA GLU A 13 47.37 -18.50 11.14
C GLU A 13 46.46 -17.27 11.27
N MET A 14 45.30 -17.32 10.61
CA MET A 14 44.32 -16.25 10.72
C MET A 14 43.65 -16.29 12.10
N GLU A 15 43.81 -15.23 12.87
CA GLU A 15 43.06 -15.04 14.11
C GLU A 15 41.60 -14.74 13.76
N MET A 16 40.73 -15.74 13.92
CA MET A 16 39.30 -15.62 13.58
C MET A 16 38.50 -14.85 14.66
N THR A 17 38.97 -14.87 15.90
CA THR A 17 38.27 -14.25 17.05
C THR A 17 38.03 -12.75 16.90
N PRO A 18 39.00 -11.93 16.42
CA PRO A 18 38.77 -10.51 16.15
C PRO A 18 37.75 -10.26 15.04
N MET A 19 37.70 -11.11 14.01
CA MET A 19 36.73 -10.96 12.91
C MET A 19 35.31 -11.26 13.38
N ILE A 20 35.17 -12.27 14.25
CA ILE A 20 33.89 -12.60 14.87
C ILE A 20 33.39 -11.40 15.68
N ASP A 21 34.22 -10.82 16.54
CA ASP A 21 33.82 -9.68 17.38
C ASP A 21 33.31 -8.47 16.56
N VAL A 22 34.05 -8.08 15.51
CA VAL A 22 33.63 -6.96 14.63
C VAL A 22 32.28 -7.23 13.98
N THR A 23 32.01 -8.46 13.52
CA THR A 23 30.72 -8.79 12.91
C THR A 23 29.57 -8.86 13.92
N PHE A 24 29.83 -9.33 15.14
CA PHE A 24 28.85 -9.34 16.23
C PHE A 24 28.49 -7.93 16.69
N LEU A 25 29.48 -7.04 16.83
CA LEU A 25 29.26 -5.64 17.17
C LEU A 25 28.44 -4.93 16.09
N LEU A 26 28.67 -5.24 14.80
CA LEU A 26 27.86 -4.70 13.71
C LEU A 26 26.40 -5.19 13.76
N LEU A 27 26.17 -6.48 14.02
CA LEU A 27 24.82 -7.04 14.13
C LEU A 27 24.04 -6.39 15.29
N ILE A 28 24.66 -6.25 16.46
CA ILE A 28 24.04 -5.60 17.62
C ILE A 28 23.77 -4.12 17.31
N PHE A 29 24.73 -3.41 16.71
CA PHE A 29 24.54 -2.04 16.29
C PHE A 29 23.35 -1.89 15.34
N PHE A 30 23.23 -2.74 14.32
CA PHE A 30 22.07 -2.74 13.44
C PHE A 30 20.79 -3.03 14.20
N ILE A 31 20.71 -4.11 14.99
CA ILE A 31 19.48 -4.47 15.72
C ILE A 31 19.00 -3.34 16.64
N VAL A 32 19.91 -2.68 17.36
CA VAL A 32 19.58 -1.60 18.30
C VAL A 32 19.25 -0.29 17.59
N THR A 33 19.88 0.00 16.43
CA THR A 33 19.68 1.26 15.69
C THR A 33 18.68 1.16 14.54
N LEU A 34 18.17 -0.04 14.24
CA LEU A 34 17.08 -0.26 13.28
C LEU A 34 15.84 0.51 13.75
N LYS A 35 15.69 1.72 13.24
CA LYS A 35 14.42 2.43 13.31
C LYS A 35 13.48 1.79 12.32
N PHE A 36 12.49 1.06 12.83
CA PHE A 36 11.29 0.75 12.07
C PHE A 36 10.68 2.08 11.64
N LYS A 37 10.94 2.50 10.41
CA LYS A 37 10.03 3.44 9.74
C LYS A 37 8.73 2.68 9.64
N THR A 38 7.75 3.04 10.46
CA THR A 38 6.35 2.78 10.13
C THR A 38 6.18 3.31 8.71
N LEU A 39 6.02 2.38 7.76
CA LEU A 39 5.69 2.71 6.39
C LEU A 39 4.26 3.26 6.45
N GLU A 40 4.10 4.55 6.75
CA GLU A 40 2.81 5.28 6.80
C GLU A 40 2.05 5.27 5.45
N GLY A 41 2.54 4.54 4.45
CA GLY A 41 1.92 4.35 3.15
C GLY A 41 1.73 2.89 2.73
N ARG A 42 1.92 1.90 3.63
CA ARG A 42 1.52 0.53 3.34
C ARG A 42 0.05 0.36 3.69
N LEU A 43 -0.79 0.54 2.69
CA LEU A 43 -2.10 -0.11 2.68
C LEU A 43 -1.84 -1.61 2.85
N ASP A 44 -2.43 -2.25 3.86
CA ASP A 44 -2.49 -3.72 3.99
C ASP A 44 -3.40 -4.28 2.90
N ALA A 45 -2.99 -4.07 1.65
CA ALA A 45 -3.55 -4.71 0.48
C ALA A 45 -3.00 -6.13 0.45
N SER A 46 -3.83 -7.10 0.80
CA SER A 46 -3.52 -8.48 0.51
C SER A 46 -3.58 -8.65 -1.01
N LEU A 47 -2.46 -8.45 -1.72
CA LEU A 47 -2.38 -8.89 -3.11
C LEU A 47 -2.66 -10.40 -3.11
N PRO A 48 -3.68 -10.89 -3.84
CA PRO A 48 -3.96 -12.32 -3.91
C PRO A 48 -2.73 -13.04 -4.46
N LYS A 49 -2.06 -13.83 -3.62
CA LYS A 49 -0.84 -14.57 -4.01
C LYS A 49 -1.13 -15.86 -4.78
N ASP A 50 -2.41 -16.21 -4.94
CA ASP A 50 -2.77 -17.55 -5.39
C ASP A 50 -3.97 -17.53 -6.34
N ARG A 51 -3.70 -17.24 -7.62
CA ARG A 51 -4.49 -17.77 -8.74
C ARG A 51 -3.56 -18.15 -9.88
N GLY A 52 -2.66 -19.09 -9.61
CA GLY A 52 -2.19 -20.01 -10.64
C GLY A 52 -3.37 -20.87 -11.08
N THR A 53 -3.53 -21.03 -12.39
CA THR A 53 -4.60 -21.78 -13.07
C THR A 53 -4.91 -23.12 -12.39
N SER A 54 -5.92 -23.14 -11.53
CA SER A 54 -6.45 -24.37 -10.95
C SER A 54 -7.97 -24.35 -11.07
N SER A 55 -8.45 -25.26 -11.93
CA SER A 55 -9.83 -25.45 -12.35
C SER A 55 -10.63 -26.23 -11.31
N SER A 56 -10.75 -25.70 -10.09
CA SER A 56 -11.81 -26.14 -9.18
C SER A 56 -13.02 -25.27 -9.42
N GLN A 57 -14.19 -25.88 -9.66
CA GLN A 57 -15.49 -25.20 -9.77
C GLN A 57 -15.66 -24.23 -8.59
N ALA A 58 -15.37 -22.96 -8.85
CA ALA A 58 -15.61 -21.89 -7.93
C ALA A 58 -17.12 -21.66 -7.95
N SER A 59 -17.76 -21.65 -6.77
CA SER A 59 -18.91 -20.78 -6.58
C SER A 59 -18.50 -19.42 -7.15
N GLU A 60 -19.31 -18.85 -8.04
CA GLU A 60 -19.05 -17.55 -8.62
C GLU A 60 -19.16 -16.53 -7.48
N VAL A 61 -18.05 -16.33 -6.77
CA VAL A 61 -17.97 -15.37 -5.68
C VAL A 61 -18.14 -14.01 -6.35
N GLU A 62 -19.27 -13.38 -6.05
CA GLU A 62 -19.64 -12.09 -6.62
C GLU A 62 -18.56 -11.06 -6.24
N LYS A 63 -17.67 -10.76 -7.18
CA LYS A 63 -16.59 -9.80 -7.00
C LYS A 63 -17.14 -8.39 -7.11
N VAL A 64 -16.75 -7.52 -6.18
CA VAL A 64 -17.15 -6.11 -6.20
C VAL A 64 -16.00 -5.28 -6.75
N ASP A 65 -16.17 -4.74 -7.95
CA ASP A 65 -15.18 -3.87 -8.58
C ASP A 65 -15.62 -2.41 -8.49
N ILE A 66 -14.93 -1.62 -7.65
CA ILE A 66 -15.21 -0.21 -7.40
C ILE A 66 -14.25 0.64 -8.22
N VAL A 67 -14.76 1.26 -9.29
CA VAL A 67 -13.98 2.17 -10.12
C VAL A 67 -14.15 3.60 -9.63
N ILE A 68 -13.04 4.31 -9.39
CA ILE A 68 -13.05 5.71 -8.97
C ILE A 68 -12.70 6.59 -10.16
N LYS A 69 -13.60 7.51 -10.52
CA LYS A 69 -13.41 8.49 -11.59
C LYS A 69 -13.52 9.92 -11.08
N VAL A 70 -12.66 10.79 -11.57
CA VAL A 70 -12.72 12.22 -11.27
C VAL A 70 -13.69 12.89 -12.24
N SER A 71 -14.82 13.37 -11.71
CA SER A 71 -15.79 14.14 -12.51
C SER A 71 -15.43 15.62 -12.58
N ASN A 72 -14.91 16.17 -11.48
CA ASN A 72 -14.33 17.51 -11.45
C ASN A 72 -13.01 17.45 -10.66
N PRO A 73 -11.85 17.78 -11.26
CA PRO A 73 -10.57 17.76 -10.56
C PRO A 73 -10.53 18.72 -9.36
N GLY A 74 -11.32 19.80 -9.39
CA GLY A 74 -11.25 20.87 -8.40
C GLY A 74 -9.93 21.62 -8.43
N GLN A 75 -9.70 22.45 -7.42
CA GLN A 75 -8.49 23.25 -7.29
C GLN A 75 -7.78 22.97 -5.96
N LEU A 76 -6.46 22.81 -6.00
CA LEU A 76 -5.62 22.74 -4.80
C LEU A 76 -5.42 24.15 -4.25
N VAL A 77 -5.94 24.37 -3.04
CA VAL A 77 -5.85 25.64 -2.30
C VAL A 77 -5.12 25.37 -0.98
N PRO A 78 -4.29 26.31 -0.48
CA PRO A 78 -3.69 26.21 0.85
C PRO A 78 -4.76 26.02 1.94
N ASP A 79 -4.46 25.15 2.90
CA ASP A 79 -5.35 24.86 4.02
C ASP A 79 -5.09 25.86 5.16
N PRO A 80 -6.02 26.80 5.42
CA PRO A 80 -5.85 27.83 6.44
C PRO A 80 -5.77 27.23 7.86
N ALA A 81 -6.28 26.01 8.08
CA ALA A 81 -6.17 25.34 9.38
C ALA A 81 -4.71 24.97 9.72
N THR A 82 -3.83 24.97 8.72
CA THR A 82 -2.40 24.66 8.89
C THR A 82 -1.51 25.91 8.88
N ALA A 83 -2.12 27.10 8.96
CA ALA A 83 -1.40 28.37 9.00
C ALA A 83 -0.58 28.52 10.29
N SER A 84 0.59 29.12 10.15
CA SER A 84 1.55 29.35 11.23
C SER A 84 2.31 30.66 10.93
N PRO A 85 2.94 31.32 11.92
CA PRO A 85 3.77 32.50 11.65
C PRO A 85 4.84 32.27 10.56
N ALA A 86 5.36 31.05 10.42
CA ALA A 86 6.31 30.68 9.36
C ALA A 86 5.64 30.36 8.00
N TYR A 87 4.35 30.04 7.99
CA TYR A 87 3.57 29.67 6.82
C TYR A 87 2.19 30.36 6.87
N PRO A 88 2.10 31.65 6.51
CA PRO A 88 0.88 32.44 6.68
C PRO A 88 -0.32 31.90 5.88
N GLU A 89 -0.07 31.29 4.72
CA GLU A 89 -1.12 30.71 3.88
C GLU A 89 -1.46 29.26 4.25
N GLY A 90 -0.75 28.64 5.18
CA GLY A 90 -0.87 27.21 5.48
C GLY A 90 0.25 26.37 4.87
N ARG A 91 0.62 25.31 5.58
CA ARG A 91 1.66 24.36 5.13
C ARG A 91 1.10 23.28 4.23
N LEU A 92 -0.15 22.86 4.44
CA LEU A 92 -0.81 21.82 3.65
C LEU A 92 -1.74 22.45 2.61
N LYS A 93 -2.13 21.64 1.62
CA LYS A 93 -3.12 22.02 0.60
C LYS A 93 -4.27 21.04 0.62
N HIS A 94 -5.46 21.52 0.31
CA HIS A 94 -6.65 20.70 0.15
C HIS A 94 -7.34 21.00 -1.18
N TYR A 95 -8.10 20.04 -1.70
CA TYR A 95 -8.92 20.25 -2.90
C TYR A 95 -10.23 20.96 -2.55
N VAL A 96 -10.56 22.03 -3.28
CA VAL A 96 -11.85 22.73 -3.24
C VAL A 96 -12.61 22.44 -4.53
N GLY A 97 -13.90 22.11 -4.43
CA GLY A 97 -14.77 21.87 -5.59
C GLY A 97 -14.51 20.55 -6.34
N ARG A 98 -13.61 19.69 -5.85
CA ARG A 98 -13.34 18.37 -6.42
C ARG A 98 -14.56 17.46 -6.28
N LYS A 99 -14.96 16.79 -7.36
CA LYS A 99 -16.09 15.85 -7.41
C LYS A 99 -15.64 14.52 -7.99
N LEU A 100 -16.02 13.44 -7.31
CA LEU A 100 -15.74 12.08 -7.70
C LEU A 100 -17.02 11.37 -8.13
N ARG A 101 -16.83 10.32 -8.92
CA ARG A 101 -17.85 9.36 -9.30
C ARG A 101 -17.31 7.97 -9.00
N TYR A 102 -18.15 7.13 -8.40
CA TYR A 102 -17.83 5.75 -8.08
C TYR A 102 -18.74 4.86 -8.93
N GLU A 103 -18.16 3.87 -9.59
CA GLU A 103 -18.91 2.93 -10.43
C GLU A 103 -18.70 1.52 -9.90
N VAL A 104 -19.78 0.75 -9.77
CA VAL A 104 -19.75 -0.66 -9.38
C VAL A 104 -20.65 -1.43 -10.35
N GLY A 105 -20.03 -2.18 -11.27
CA GLY A 105 -20.74 -2.77 -12.41
C GLY A 105 -21.48 -1.70 -13.22
N SER A 106 -22.81 -1.81 -13.30
CA SER A 106 -23.67 -0.85 -14.00
C SER A 106 -24.17 0.30 -13.11
N SER A 107 -23.93 0.24 -11.80
CA SER A 107 -24.37 1.26 -10.85
C SER A 107 -23.35 2.38 -10.72
N THR A 108 -23.83 3.63 -10.64
CA THR A 108 -22.99 4.83 -10.53
C THR A 108 -23.43 5.67 -9.34
N PHE A 109 -22.46 6.17 -8.59
CA PHE A 109 -22.64 6.96 -7.37
C PHE A 109 -21.80 8.23 -7.43
N THR A 110 -22.27 9.30 -6.80
CA THR A 110 -21.52 10.57 -6.69
C THR A 110 -21.12 10.91 -5.26
N ASN A 111 -21.63 10.14 -4.30
CA ASN A 111 -21.34 10.29 -2.88
C ASN A 111 -20.96 8.92 -2.30
N LEU A 112 -20.24 8.93 -1.17
CA LEU A 112 -19.76 7.71 -0.51
C LEU A 112 -20.84 7.02 0.32
N GLU A 113 -21.88 7.73 0.72
CA GLU A 113 -22.99 7.20 1.52
C GLU A 113 -23.85 6.23 0.70
N ASP A 114 -24.14 6.57 -0.55
CA ASP A 114 -24.89 5.73 -1.48
C ASP A 114 -24.07 4.49 -1.87
N LEU A 115 -22.76 4.67 -2.09
CA LEU A 115 -21.84 3.56 -2.30
C LEU A 115 -21.82 2.62 -1.07
N SER A 116 -21.71 3.20 0.13
CA SER A 116 -21.74 2.47 1.40
C SER A 116 -23.02 1.64 1.56
N ARG A 117 -24.19 2.22 1.23
CA ARG A 117 -25.48 1.51 1.24
C ARG A 117 -25.56 0.40 0.21
N TYR A 118 -25.04 0.66 -1.00
CA TYR A 118 -24.97 -0.36 -2.05
C TYR A 118 -24.13 -1.58 -1.64
N LEU A 119 -23.09 -1.39 -0.81
CA LEU A 119 -22.23 -2.46 -0.34
C LEU A 119 -22.82 -3.29 0.82
N GLU A 120 -23.88 -2.82 1.49
CA GLU A 120 -24.47 -3.50 2.65
C GLU A 120 -24.93 -4.95 2.38
N PRO A 121 -25.61 -5.26 1.26
CA PRO A 121 -26.03 -6.62 0.94
C PRO A 121 -24.88 -7.62 0.87
N PHE A 122 -23.69 -7.16 0.47
CA PHE A 122 -22.47 -7.95 0.32
C PHE A 122 -21.69 -8.11 1.64
N ALA A 123 -22.08 -7.38 2.69
CA ALA A 123 -21.43 -7.39 4.00
C ALA A 123 -22.36 -7.86 5.14
N ARG A 124 -23.46 -8.55 4.82
CA ARG A 124 -24.47 -8.95 5.82
C ARG A 124 -23.97 -9.99 6.81
N THR A 125 -23.19 -10.97 6.36
CA THR A 125 -22.66 -12.06 7.20
C THR A 125 -21.14 -12.00 7.27
N GLN A 126 -20.56 -12.60 8.32
CA GLN A 126 -19.09 -12.68 8.45
C GLN A 126 -18.46 -13.42 7.26
N GLN A 127 -19.07 -14.53 6.85
CA GLN A 127 -18.61 -15.28 5.68
C GLN A 127 -18.60 -14.44 4.40
N MET A 128 -19.65 -13.65 4.14
CA MET A 128 -19.68 -12.77 2.95
C MET A 128 -18.57 -11.71 2.99
N ARG A 129 -18.31 -11.11 4.16
CA ARG A 129 -17.24 -10.11 4.34
C ARG A 129 -15.85 -10.66 4.06
N GLU A 130 -15.62 -11.93 4.39
CA GLU A 130 -14.33 -12.60 4.23
C GLU A 130 -14.14 -13.21 2.85
N GLU A 131 -15.22 -13.64 2.20
CA GLU A 131 -15.17 -14.30 0.90
C GLU A 131 -15.27 -13.32 -0.26
N THR A 132 -16.07 -12.25 -0.16
CA THR A 132 -16.30 -11.29 -1.25
C THR A 132 -15.03 -10.45 -1.51
N PRO A 133 -14.36 -10.64 -2.65
CA PRO A 133 -13.22 -9.83 -3.00
C PRO A 133 -13.69 -8.46 -3.51
N VAL A 134 -13.08 -7.40 -2.98
CA VAL A 134 -13.33 -6.01 -3.39
C VAL A 134 -12.09 -5.46 -4.08
N SER A 135 -12.21 -5.03 -5.34
CA SER A 135 -11.16 -4.27 -6.03
C SER A 135 -11.48 -2.78 -5.99
N ILE A 136 -10.48 -1.96 -5.69
CA ILE A 136 -10.57 -0.50 -5.81
C ILE A 136 -9.67 -0.07 -6.95
N ASP A 137 -10.29 0.45 -8.02
CA ASP A 137 -9.65 0.75 -9.29
C ASP A 137 -9.66 2.28 -9.53
N PRO A 138 -8.63 3.01 -9.07
CA PRO A 138 -8.52 4.44 -9.33
C PRO A 138 -8.19 4.72 -10.80
N ARG A 139 -8.97 5.61 -11.42
CA ARG A 139 -8.74 6.09 -12.80
C ARG A 139 -7.91 7.37 -12.82
N LYS A 140 -7.52 7.79 -14.03
CA LYS A 140 -6.69 8.98 -14.26
C LYS A 140 -7.20 10.21 -13.47
N GLY A 141 -6.26 10.90 -12.84
CA GLY A 141 -6.52 12.08 -12.03
C GLY A 141 -6.95 11.81 -10.59
N THR A 142 -7.22 10.56 -10.21
CA THR A 142 -7.50 10.17 -8.81
C THR A 142 -6.23 10.35 -7.96
N VAL A 143 -6.37 10.88 -6.75
CA VAL A 143 -5.25 11.03 -5.81
C VAL A 143 -5.38 10.04 -4.65
N TYR A 144 -4.28 9.83 -3.91
CA TYR A 144 -4.25 8.91 -2.77
C TYR A 144 -5.40 9.14 -1.77
N GLY A 145 -5.67 10.41 -1.43
CA GLY A 145 -6.76 10.75 -0.51
C GLY A 145 -8.17 10.40 -1.01
N ASP A 146 -8.38 10.26 -2.32
CA ASP A 146 -9.67 9.79 -2.86
C ASP A 146 -9.83 8.28 -2.67
N VAL A 147 -8.74 7.53 -2.87
CA VAL A 147 -8.69 6.08 -2.68
C VAL A 147 -8.90 5.72 -1.22
N VAL A 148 -8.24 6.43 -0.30
CA VAL A 148 -8.38 6.21 1.14
C VAL A 148 -9.83 6.36 1.59
N LYS A 149 -10.56 7.36 1.08
CA LYS A 149 -11.97 7.53 1.45
C LYS A 149 -12.86 6.36 1.03
N VAL A 150 -12.60 5.76 -0.13
CA VAL A 150 -13.32 4.56 -0.59
C VAL A 150 -12.90 3.36 0.24
N LEU A 151 -11.60 3.23 0.52
CA LEU A 151 -11.07 2.19 1.38
C LEU A 151 -11.70 2.22 2.77
N ASP A 152 -11.83 3.39 3.39
CA ASP A 152 -12.47 3.56 4.70
C ASP A 152 -13.91 3.04 4.69
N VAL A 153 -14.66 3.30 3.61
CA VAL A 153 -16.02 2.75 3.44
C VAL A 153 -15.97 1.23 3.38
N VAL A 154 -15.10 0.64 2.56
CA VAL A 154 -14.96 -0.81 2.41
C VAL A 154 -14.56 -1.48 3.74
N ILE A 155 -13.54 -0.95 4.42
CA ILE A 155 -13.08 -1.46 5.72
C ILE A 155 -14.18 -1.30 6.78
N SER A 156 -14.91 -0.18 6.80
CA SER A 156 -15.99 0.03 7.77
C SER A 156 -17.14 -0.96 7.64
N LYS A 157 -17.34 -1.54 6.44
CA LYS A 157 -18.31 -2.61 6.19
C LYS A 157 -17.77 -4.01 6.55
N GLY A 158 -16.47 -4.11 6.86
CA GLY A 158 -15.81 -5.31 7.35
C GLY A 158 -15.25 -6.21 6.26
N PHE A 159 -15.16 -5.76 5.00
CA PHE A 159 -14.49 -6.52 3.96
C PHE A 159 -13.00 -6.69 4.29
N THR A 160 -12.48 -7.91 4.12
CA THR A 160 -11.08 -8.23 4.42
C THR A 160 -10.25 -8.50 3.16
N GLN A 161 -10.88 -8.97 2.08
CA GLN A 161 -10.22 -9.22 0.80
C GLN A 161 -10.28 -7.97 -0.09
N ILE A 162 -9.34 -7.05 0.13
CA ILE A 162 -9.25 -5.79 -0.61
C ILE A 162 -8.03 -5.80 -1.52
N ALA A 163 -8.26 -5.58 -2.81
CA ALA A 163 -7.24 -5.40 -3.83
C ALA A 163 -7.30 -3.99 -4.42
N PHE A 164 -6.19 -3.51 -4.98
CA PHE A 164 -6.14 -2.25 -5.69
C PHE A 164 -5.78 -2.50 -7.14
N GLY A 165 -6.61 -2.03 -8.07
CA GLY A 165 -6.33 -2.09 -9.49
C GLY A 165 -5.30 -1.05 -9.89
N GLY A 166 -4.31 -1.49 -10.67
CA GLY A 166 -3.36 -0.60 -11.34
C GLY A 166 -3.71 -0.46 -12.81
N SER A 167 -4.73 0.34 -13.15
CA SER A 167 -4.98 0.65 -14.56
C SER A 167 -4.08 1.81 -14.99
N PHE A 168 -2.95 1.49 -15.61
CA PHE A 168 -2.31 2.40 -16.57
C PHE A 168 -3.19 2.39 -17.82
N GLU A 169 -3.94 3.46 -18.06
CA GLU A 169 -4.55 3.69 -19.35
C GLU A 169 -3.47 4.28 -20.27
N GLU A 170 -3.10 3.57 -21.35
CA GLU A 170 -2.36 4.15 -22.46
C GLU A 170 -3.25 5.21 -23.12
N ASP A 171 -2.68 6.40 -23.33
CA ASP A 171 -3.35 7.56 -23.93
C ASP A 171 -3.82 7.32 -25.38
#